data_AF-A0A0M0GDI4-F1
#
_entry.id   AF-A0A0M0GDI4-F1
#
_cell.length_a   1.000
_cell.length_b   1.000
_cell.length_c   1.000
_cell.angle_alpha   90.00
_cell.angle_beta   90.00
_cell.angle_gamma   90.00
#
_symmetry.space_group_name_H-M   'P 1'
#
loop_
_entity.id
_entity.type
_entity.pdbx_description
1 polymer ?
#
loop_
_entity_poly.entity_id
_entity_poly.type
_entity_poly.pdbx_seq_one_letter_code
_entity_poly.pdbx_strand_id
1 'polypeptide(L)' 'MNKIETKLQKFERIAERRTNEAIKKVRLIKHLANRNNYDFSDRHASKIISALKKEVDMLEREFKTNSSQEEIDFKF' A
#
# COMPACT_ATOMS: atom_id res chain seq x y z
N MET A 1 29.29 18.42 -5.09
CA MET A 1 28.36 19.01 -4.10
C MET A 1 27.39 17.94 -3.63
N ASN A 2 27.49 17.47 -2.39
CA ASN A 2 26.46 16.61 -1.79
C ASN A 2 25.26 17.49 -1.44
N LYS A 3 24.24 17.51 -2.31
CA LYS A 3 23.00 18.22 -2.05
C LYS A 3 22.20 17.40 -1.02
N ILE A 4 22.09 17.92 0.20
CA ILE A 4 21.29 17.29 1.26
C ILE A 4 19.82 17.33 0.81
N GLU A 5 19.17 16.15 0.76
CA GLU A 5 17.76 16.03 0.38
C GLU A 5 16.86 16.69 1.44
N THR A 6 15.80 17.38 1.01
CA THR A 6 14.74 17.84 1.94
C THR A 6 13.94 16.65 2.46
N LYS A 7 13.21 16.82 3.58
CA LYS A 7 12.32 15.78 4.11
C LYS A 7 11.29 15.33 3.06
N LEU A 8 10.76 16.26 2.26
CA LEU A 8 9.82 15.95 1.17
C LEU A 8 10.48 15.13 0.06
N GLN A 9 11.65 15.56 -0.42
CA GLN A 9 12.39 14.82 -1.46
C GLN A 9 12.76 13.40 -1.01
N LYS A 10 13.16 13.26 0.26
CA LYS A 10 13.41 11.96 0.88
C LYS A 10 12.15 11.10 0.90
N PHE A 11 11.02 11.67 1.30
CA PHE A 11 9.74 10.98 1.33
C PHE A 11 9.34 10.51 -0.08
N GLU A 12 9.31 11.39 -1.07
CA GLU A 12 8.94 11.08 -2.46
C GLU A 12 9.81 9.97 -3.03
N ARG A 13 11.14 10.08 -2.90
CA ARG A 13 12.10 9.07 -3.38
C ARG A 13 11.87 7.70 -2.74
N ILE A 14 11.61 7.65 -1.45
CA ILE A 14 11.39 6.40 -0.71
C ILE A 14 10.00 5.84 -1.05
N ALA A 15 8.97 6.69 -1.10
CA ALA A 15 7.60 6.32 -1.39
C ALA A 15 7.48 5.76 -2.81
N GLU A 16 8.02 6.45 -3.81
CA GLU A 16 8.02 5.98 -5.21
C GLU A 16 8.66 4.60 -5.33
N ARG A 17 9.86 4.41 -4.77
CA ARG A 17 10.54 3.11 -4.80
C ARG A 17 9.70 2.02 -4.12
N ARG A 18 9.18 2.27 -2.92
CA ARG A 18 8.41 1.27 -2.15
C ARG A 18 7.09 0.92 -2.83
N THR A 19 6.38 1.91 -3.35
CA THR A 19 5.12 1.71 -4.08
C THR A 19 5.34 0.90 -5.35
N ASN A 20 6.39 1.21 -6.12
CA ASN A 20 6.73 0.44 -7.32
C ASN A 20 7.05 -1.02 -7.00
N GLU A 21 7.79 -1.29 -5.93
CA GLU A 21 8.06 -2.66 -5.49
C GLU A 21 6.78 -3.39 -5.04
N ALA A 22 5.89 -2.73 -4.29
CA ALA A 22 4.60 -3.30 -3.90
C ALA A 22 3.75 -3.67 -5.13
N ILE A 23 3.65 -2.77 -6.12
CA ILE A 23 2.93 -3.02 -7.38
C ILE A 23 3.50 -4.24 -8.11
N LYS A 24 4.84 -4.39 -8.19
CA LYS A 24 5.47 -5.56 -8.80
C LYS A 24 5.09 -6.85 -8.06
N LYS A 25 5.09 -6.84 -6.72
CA LYS A 25 4.68 -8.01 -5.93
C LYS A 25 3.21 -8.37 -6.14
N VAL A 26 2.31 -7.38 -6.17
CA VAL A 26 0.89 -7.60 -6.50
C VAL A 26 0.72 -8.22 -7.88
N ARG A 27 1.48 -7.77 -8.89
CA ARG A 27 1.47 -8.36 -10.24
C ARG A 27 1.94 -9.81 -10.25
N LEU A 28 2.96 -10.16 -9.47
CA LEU A 28 3.40 -11.55 -9.32
C LEU A 28 2.32 -12.42 -8.66
N ILE A 29 1.66 -11.90 -7.62
CA ILE A 29 0.54 -12.60 -6.97
C ILE A 29 -0.62 -12.79 -7.96
N LYS A 30 -0.92 -11.79 -8.81
CA LYS A 30 -1.92 -11.89 -9.87
C LYS A 30 -1.66 -13.08 -10.80
N HIS A 31 -0.40 -13.45 -11.07
CA HIS A 31 -0.09 -14.60 -11.93
C HIS A 31 -0.61 -15.93 -11.36
N LEU A 32 -0.80 -16.03 -10.05
CA LEU A 32 -1.39 -17.23 -9.42
C LEU A 32 -2.84 -17.46 -9.83
N ALA A 33 -3.53 -16.44 -10.35
CA ALA A 33 -4.90 -16.59 -10.86
C ALA A 33 -4.98 -17.42 -12.15
N ASN A 34 -3.85 -17.76 -12.77
CA ASN A 34 -3.82 -18.60 -13.97
C ASN A 34 -4.15 -20.07 -13.62
N ARG A 35 -5.41 -20.45 -13.80
CA ARG A 35 -5.91 -21.81 -13.55
C ARG A 35 -5.34 -22.89 -14.47
N ASN A 36 -4.69 -22.52 -15.59
CA ASN A 36 -3.97 -23.49 -16.41
C ASN A 36 -2.68 -23.99 -15.74
N ASN A 37 -2.10 -23.17 -14.85
CA ASN A 37 -0.84 -23.49 -14.17
C ASN A 37 -1.05 -23.92 -12.71
N TYR A 38 -2.19 -23.57 -12.12
CA TYR A 38 -2.43 -23.74 -10.68
C TYR A 38 -3.87 -24.18 -10.41
N ASP A 39 -4.03 -25.06 -9.43
CA ASP A 39 -5.34 -25.37 -8.85
C ASP A 39 -5.50 -24.63 -7.52
N PHE A 40 -6.65 -24.00 -7.35
CA PHE A 40 -7.01 -23.29 -6.13
C PHE A 40 -8.53 -23.15 -6.01
N SER A 41 -8.99 -23.21 -4.77
CA SER A 41 -10.38 -22.91 -4.42
C SER A 41 -10.60 -21.41 -4.30
N ASP A 42 -11.85 -20.99 -4.37
CA ASP A 42 -12.23 -19.59 -4.13
C ASP A 42 -11.87 -19.15 -2.71
N ARG A 43 -11.81 -20.08 -1.75
CA ARG A 43 -11.32 -19.82 -0.39
C ARG A 43 -9.84 -19.43 -0.37
N HIS A 44 -9.01 -20.07 -1.19
CA HIS A 44 -7.59 -19.70 -1.29
C HIS A 44 -7.43 -18.29 -1.87
N ALA A 45 -8.09 -18.00 -2.99
CA ALA A 45 -8.08 -16.67 -3.60
C ALA A 45 -8.58 -15.59 -2.63
N SER A 46 -9.70 -15.85 -1.95
CA SER A 46 -10.28 -14.93 -0.97
C SER A 46 -9.33 -14.62 0.17
N LYS A 47 -8.64 -15.63 0.74
CA LYS A 47 -7.67 -15.41 1.82
C LYS A 47 -6.51 -14.50 1.38
N ILE A 48 -5.99 -14.71 0.17
CA ILE A 48 -4.89 -13.88 -0.38
C ILE A 48 -5.37 -12.43 -0.54
N ILE A 49 -6.53 -12.23 -1.17
CA ILE A 49 -7.07 -10.88 -1.42
C ILE A 49 -7.39 -10.16 -0.11
N SER A 50 -8.03 -10.84 0.85
CA SER A 50 -8.36 -10.26 2.15
C SER A 50 -7.12 -9.85 2.95
N ALA A 51 -6.05 -10.64 2.90
CA ALA A 51 -4.79 -10.29 3.56
C ALA A 51 -4.19 -9.01 2.96
N LEU A 52 -4.12 -8.91 1.63
CA LEU A 52 -3.62 -7.71 0.95
C LEU A 52 -4.47 -6.48 1.24
N LYS A 53 -5.80 -6.61 1.21
CA LYS A 53 -6.71 -5.50 1.55
C LYS A 53 -6.51 -5.00 2.97
N LYS A 54 -6.42 -5.91 3.95
CA LYS A 54 -6.20 -5.54 5.36
C LYS A 54 -4.94 -4.69 5.55
N GLU A 55 -3.84 -5.05 4.89
CA GLU A 55 -2.60 -4.26 4.96
C GLU A 55 -2.75 -2.88 4.32
N VAL A 56 -3.49 -2.76 3.22
CA VAL A 56 -3.81 -1.46 2.60
C VAL A 56 -4.70 -0.63 3.52
N ASP A 57 -5.70 -1.22 4.18
CA ASP A 57 -6.56 -0.53 5.13
C ASP A 57 -5.77 -0.04 6.36
N MET A 58 -4.77 -0.80 6.81
CA MET A 58 -3.84 -0.37 7.86
C MET A 58 -2.97 0.79 7.37
N LEU A 59 -2.41 0.70 6.16
CA LEU A 59 -1.63 1.78 5.55
C LEU A 59 -2.44 3.08 5.46
N GLU A 60 -3.68 3.02 4.98
CA GLU A 60 -4.57 4.17 4.86
C GLU A 60 -4.83 4.82 6.24
N ARG A 61 -5.11 4.01 7.26
CA ARG A 61 -5.30 4.51 8.63
C ARG A 61 -4.07 5.22 9.18
N GLU A 62 -2.88 4.69 8.95
CA GLU A 62 -1.64 5.34 9.40
C GLU A 62 -1.42 6.68 8.69
N PHE A 63 -1.65 6.76 7.38
CA PHE A 63 -1.53 8.04 6.66
C PHE A 63 -2.57 9.07 7.10
N LYS A 64 -3.80 8.64 7.45
CA LYS A 64 -4.86 9.52 7.98
C LYS A 64 -4.67 9.94 9.43
N THR A 65 -4.09 9.08 10.27
CA THR A 65 -3.85 9.38 11.69
C THR A 65 -2.64 10.29 11.87
N ASN A 66 -1.65 10.19 10.98
CA ASN A 66 -0.45 11.02 10.99
C ASN A 66 -0.58 12.31 10.16
N SER A 67 -1.64 12.47 9.35
CA SER A 67 -2.09 13.79 8.91
C SER A 67 -2.84 14.41 10.09
N SER A 68 -2.23 15.39 10.74
CA SER A 68 -2.79 16.15 11.87
C SER A 68 -4.30 16.27 11.76
N GLN A 69 -5.02 15.90 12.83
CA GLN A 69 -6.36 16.42 13.06
C GLN A 69 -6.25 17.96 12.97
N GLU A 70 -6.59 18.53 11.82
CA GLU A 70 -6.97 19.93 11.76
C GLU A 70 -8.12 20.08 12.75
N GLU A 71 -7.97 21.06 13.65
CA GLU A 71 -8.91 21.36 14.71
C GLU A 71 -10.34 21.26 14.18
N ILE A 72 -11.15 20.44 14.84
CA ILE A 72 -12.60 20.54 14.72
C ILE A 72 -12.96 21.88 15.36
N ASP A 73 -12.85 22.98 14.62
CA ASP A 73 -13.50 24.24 14.98
C ASP A 73 -14.98 24.07 14.65
N PHE A 74 -15.69 23.44 15.59
CA PHE A 74 -17.14 23.35 15.57
C PHE A 74 -17.72 24.76 15.72
N LYS A 75 -18.41 25.24 14.69
CA LYS A 75 -19.25 26.43 14.77
C LYS A 75 -20.68 26.09 14.34
N PHE A 76 -21.64 26.67 15.05
CA PHE A 76 -23.07 26.62 14.78
C PHE A 76 -23.42 27.13 13.38
#